data_AF-A0A212PXD3-F1
#
_entry.id   AF-A0A212PXD3-F1
#
_cell.length_a   1.000
_cell.length_b   1.000
_cell.length_c   1.000
_cell.angle_alpha   90.00
_cell.angle_beta   90.00
_cell.angle_gamma   90.00
#
_symmetry.space_group_name_H-M   'P 1'
#
loop_
_entity.id
_entity.type
_entity.pdbx_description
1 polymer ?
#
loop_
_entity_poly.entity_id
_entity_poly.type
_entity_poly.pdbx_seq_one_letter_code
_entity_poly.pdbx_strand_id
1 'polypeptide(L)'
;MIALANLINTVISIYIWLLLASVVLSWLVMFNVVNTGNRIVYQIGDFLYRITDPVLRPIRNILPNLGGIDISAIVLILILYFVRDLITEYLIFG
;
A
#
# COMPACT_ATOMS: atom_id res chain seq x y z
N MET A 1 15.54 5.58 -22.09
CA MET A 1 15.10 4.72 -20.96
C MET A 1 13.61 4.88 -20.59
N ILE A 2 12.77 5.50 -21.44
CA ILE A 2 11.37 5.84 -21.13
C ILE A 2 10.49 4.59 -20.88
N ALA A 3 10.63 3.55 -21.70
CA ALA A 3 9.84 2.33 -21.53
C ALA A 3 10.09 1.64 -20.17
N LEU A 4 11.34 1.65 -19.69
CA LEU A 4 11.71 1.11 -18.38
C LEU A 4 11.12 1.95 -17.24
N ALA A 5 11.21 3.29 -17.33
CA ALA A 5 10.60 4.20 -16.36
C ALA A 5 9.08 3.98 -16.29
N ASN A 6 8.41 3.82 -17.43
CA ASN A 6 6.98 3.52 -17.47
C ASN A 6 6.64 2.18 -16.79
N LEU A 7 7.41 1.13 -17.04
CA LEU A 7 7.20 -0.17 -16.40
C LEU A 7 7.32 -0.07 -14.87
N ILE A 8 8.37 0.59 -14.37
CA ILE A 8 8.59 0.80 -12.93
C ILE A 8 7.43 1.62 -12.34
N ASN A 9 7.04 2.70 -13.01
CA ASN A 9 5.91 3.54 -12.59
C ASN A 9 4.60 2.75 -12.51
N THR A 10 4.33 1.89 -13.48
CA THR A 10 3.15 1.03 -13.47
C THR A 10 3.18 0.07 -12.28
N VAL A 11 4.29 -0.62 -12.04
CA VAL A 11 4.41 -1.59 -10.93
C VAL A 11 4.24 -0.89 -9.57
N ILE A 12 4.94 0.22 -9.33
CA ILE A 12 4.81 0.97 -8.08
C ILE A 12 3.39 1.50 -7.91
N SER A 13 2.78 2.02 -8.97
CA SER A 13 1.40 2.54 -8.90
C SER A 13 0.39 1.45 -8.59
N ILE A 14 0.52 0.26 -9.18
CA ILE A 14 -0.33 -0.90 -8.84
C ILE A 14 -0.19 -1.23 -7.35
N TYR A 15 1.03 -1.26 -6.82
CA TYR A 15 1.26 -1.55 -5.41
C TYR A 15 0.64 -0.48 -4.48
N ILE A 16 0.74 0.81 -4.85
CA ILE A 16 0.05 1.90 -4.13
C ILE A 16 -1.47 1.69 -4.13
N TRP A 17 -2.07 1.29 -5.26
CA TRP A 17 -3.51 1.00 -5.33
C TRP A 17 -3.91 -0.19 -4.44
N LEU A 18 -3.09 -1.24 -4.37
CA LEU A 18 -3.33 -2.36 -3.46
C LEU A 18 -3.24 -1.92 -1.99
N LEU A 19 -2.27 -1.05 -1.65
CA LEU A 19 -2.18 -0.45 -0.32
C LEU A 19 -3.43 0.37 0.02
N LEU A 20 -3.86 1.24 -0.89
CA LEU A 20 -5.09 2.02 -0.70
C LEU A 20 -6.31 1.11 -0.52
N ALA A 21 -6.44 0.06 -1.33
CA ALA A 21 -7.51 -0.92 -1.18
C ALA A 21 -7.46 -1.61 0.20
N SER A 22 -6.27 -1.93 0.71
CA SER A 22 -6.10 -2.53 2.05
C SER A 22 -6.55 -1.58 3.16
N VAL A 23 -6.22 -0.29 3.07
CA VAL A 23 -6.63 0.74 4.04
C VAL A 23 -8.13 0.95 3.99
N VAL A 24 -8.70 1.12 2.79
CA VAL A 24 -10.14 1.26 2.60
C VAL A 24 -10.88 0.06 3.17
N LEU A 25 -10.44 -1.16 2.85
CA LEU A 25 -11.06 -2.37 3.40
C LEU A 25 -10.97 -2.42 4.92
N SER A 26 -9.83 -2.03 5.50
CA SER A 26 -9.67 -1.96 6.96
C SER A 26 -10.68 -1.01 7.61
N TRP A 27 -10.95 0.15 7.00
CA TRP A 27 -11.95 1.10 7.46
C TRP A 27 -13.37 0.58 7.27
N LEU A 28 -13.67 -0.06 6.13
CA LEU A 28 -14.98 -0.67 5.91
C LEU A 28 -15.29 -1.73 6.97
N VAL A 29 -14.29 -2.51 7.38
CA VAL A 29 -14.43 -3.49 8.47
C VAL A 29 -14.56 -2.77 9.83
N MET A 30 -13.70 -1.79 10.12
CA MET A 30 -13.70 -1.05 11.39
C MET A 30 -15.02 -0.32 11.65
N PHE A 31 -15.61 0.28 10.62
CA PHE A 31 -16.89 0.99 10.71
C PHE A 31 -18.11 0.08 10.50
N ASN A 32 -17.93 -1.25 10.50
CA ASN A 32 -18.98 -2.25 10.31
C ASN A 32 -19.78 -2.09 8.99
N VAL A 33 -19.17 -1.49 7.96
CA VAL A 33 -19.78 -1.37 6.62
C VAL A 33 -19.75 -2.71 5.90
N VAL A 34 -18.70 -3.51 6.10
CA VAL A 34 -18.57 -4.87 5.57
C VAL A 34 -18.23 -5.86 6.68
N ASN A 35 -18.66 -7.10 6.51
CA ASN A 35 -18.45 -8.17 7.49
C ASN A 35 -17.43 -9.18 6.95
N THR A 36 -16.38 -9.44 7.72
CA THR A 36 -15.33 -10.44 7.41
C THR A 36 -15.83 -11.89 7.50
N GLY A 37 -17.01 -12.14 8.06
CA GLY A 37 -17.71 -13.42 7.97
C GLY A 37 -18.18 -13.75 6.55
N ASN A 38 -18.28 -12.76 5.66
CA ASN A 38 -18.44 -13.03 4.23
C ASN A 38 -17.11 -13.54 3.65
N ARG A 39 -17.13 -14.76 3.12
CA ARG A 39 -15.95 -15.44 2.55
C ARG A 39 -15.22 -14.60 1.49
N ILE A 40 -15.95 -13.83 0.67
CA ILE A 40 -15.37 -12.98 -0.38
C ILE A 40 -14.57 -11.83 0.25
N VAL A 41 -15.16 -11.15 1.25
CA VAL A 41 -14.51 -10.04 1.96
C VAL A 41 -13.25 -10.53 2.67
N TYR A 42 -13.33 -11.69 3.32
CA TYR A 42 -12.16 -12.31 3.96
C TYR A 42 -11.05 -12.63 2.95
N GLN A 43 -11.38 -13.23 1.81
CA GLN A 43 -10.39 -13.58 0.78
C GLN A 43 -9.69 -12.36 0.20
N ILE A 44 -10.43 -11.29 -0.09
CA ILE A 44 -9.85 -10.02 -0.56
C ILE A 44 -8.95 -9.44 0.53
N GLY A 45 -9.39 -9.43 1.79
CA GLY A 45 -8.60 -8.93 2.91
C GLY A 45 -7.31 -9.71 3.13
N ASP A 46 -7.37 -11.04 3.14
CA ASP A 46 -6.20 -11.90 3.29
C ASP A 46 -5.20 -11.72 2.13
N PHE A 47 -5.69 -11.58 0.90
CA PHE A 47 -4.86 -11.27 -0.26
C PHE A 47 -4.13 -9.93 -0.11
N LEU A 48 -4.88 -8.86 0.21
CA LEU A 48 -4.31 -7.52 0.40
C LEU A 48 -3.31 -7.51 1.56
N TYR A 49 -3.62 -8.20 2.65
CA TYR A 49 -2.74 -8.33 3.80
C TYR A 49 -1.43 -9.03 3.41
N ARG A 50 -1.49 -10.20 2.75
CA ARG A 50 -0.29 -10.95 2.34
C ARG A 50 0.63 -10.17 1.40
N ILE A 51 0.07 -9.34 0.53
CA ILE A 51 0.86 -8.52 -0.40
C ILE A 51 1.50 -7.33 0.31
N THR A 52 0.77 -6.67 1.21
CA THR A 52 1.20 -5.39 1.78
C THR A 52 1.98 -5.54 3.08
N ASP A 53 1.72 -6.58 3.88
CA ASP A 53 2.34 -6.79 5.20
C ASP A 53 3.87 -6.91 5.18
N PRO A 54 4.53 -7.57 4.21
CA PRO A 54 6.00 -7.66 4.20
C PRO A 54 6.71 -6.30 4.20
N VAL A 55 6.11 -5.29 3.57
CA VAL A 55 6.67 -3.92 3.50
C VAL A 55 6.09 -3.03 4.60
N LEU A 56 4.83 -3.22 4.99
CA LEU A 56 4.20 -2.47 6.08
C LEU A 56 4.76 -2.85 7.45
N ARG A 57 5.03 -4.14 7.69
CA ARG A 57 5.42 -4.67 9.01
C ARG A 57 6.69 -4.01 9.56
N PRO A 58 7.78 -3.82 8.80
CA PRO A 58 8.93 -3.06 9.27
C PRO A 58 8.58 -1.63 9.69
N ILE A 59 7.70 -0.95 8.95
CA ILE A 59 7.28 0.43 9.24
C ILE A 59 6.42 0.47 10.51
N ARG A 60 5.49 -0.47 10.67
CA ARG A 60 4.67 -0.62 11.88
C ARG A 60 5.50 -0.86 13.13
N ASN A 61 6.62 -1.57 13.02
CA ASN A 61 7.51 -1.83 14.15
C ASN A 61 8.29 -0.58 14.60
N ILE A 62 8.43 0.42 13.73
CA ILE A 62 9.15 1.67 14.01
C ILE A 62 8.20 2.74 14.55
N LEU A 63 6.96 2.77 14.06
CA LEU A 63 5.98 3.78 14.43
C LEU A 63 5.29 3.47 15.77
N PRO A 64 4.93 4.50 16.56
CA PRO A 64 4.08 4.31 17.73
C PRO A 64 2.68 3.84 17.30
N ASN A 65 2.02 3.03 18.14
CA ASN A 65 0.64 2.62 17.92
C ASN A 65 -0.31 3.81 18.16
N LEU A 66 -0.91 4.33 17.09
CA LEU A 66 -1.75 5.54 17.11
C LEU A 66 -3.26 5.25 17.16
N GLY A 67 -3.66 4.16 17.84
CA GLY A 67 -5.06 3.91 18.19
C GLY A 67 -5.98 3.60 17.00
N GLY A 68 -5.82 2.43 16.38
CA GLY A 68 -6.76 1.89 15.39
C GLY A 68 -6.61 2.40 13.96
N ILE A 69 -5.87 3.50 13.74
CA ILE A 69 -5.55 4.01 12.40
C ILE A 69 -4.15 3.55 12.01
N ASP A 70 -4.05 2.86 10.88
CA ASP A 70 -2.77 2.40 10.36
C ASP A 70 -1.98 3.50 9.65
N ILE A 71 -1.25 4.29 10.42
CA ILE A 71 -0.39 5.37 9.89
C ILE A 71 0.80 4.83 9.11
N SER A 72 1.18 3.55 9.31
CA SER A 72 2.25 2.94 8.52
C SER A 72 1.93 2.87 7.03
N ALA A 73 0.65 2.72 6.67
CA ALA A 73 0.21 2.71 5.28
C ALA A 73 0.39 4.07 4.61
N ILE A 74 0.08 5.16 5.31
CA ILE A 74 0.29 6.52 4.80
C ILE A 74 1.79 6.77 4.60
N VAL A 75 2.61 6.43 5.58
CA VAL A 75 4.07 6.57 5.50
C VAL A 75 4.63 5.77 4.32
N LEU A 76 4.18 4.53 4.13
CA LEU A 76 4.61 3.71 3.01
C LEU A 76 4.20 4.30 1.66
N ILE A 77 2.97 4.79 1.53
CA ILE A 77 2.50 5.44 0.30
C ILE A 77 3.39 6.65 -0.05
N LEU A 78 3.73 7.49 0.93
CA LEU A 78 4.61 8.63 0.72
C LEU A 78 6.01 8.20 0.26
N ILE A 79 6.59 7.17 0.89
CA ILE A 79 7.89 6.60 0.49
C ILE A 79 7.82 6.08 -0.94
N LEU A 80 6.74 5.39 -1.32
CA LEU A 80 6.59 4.83 -2.67
C LEU A 80 6.48 5.92 -3.74
N TYR A 81 5.72 6.99 -3.49
CA TYR A 81 5.67 8.13 -4.40
C TYR A 81 7.05 8.77 -4.57
N PHE A 82 7.75 9.01 -3.45
CA PHE A 82 9.10 9.57 -3.49
C PHE A 82 10.05 8.68 -4.29
N VAL A 83 10.08 7.37 -4.03
CA VAL A 83 10.95 6.41 -4.75
C VAL A 83 10.59 6.35 -6.23
N ARG A 84 9.31 6.36 -6.57
CA ARG A 84 8.83 6.36 -7.96
C ARG A 84 9.33 7.57 -8.73
N ASP A 85 9.14 8.75 -8.15
CA ASP A 85 9.50 10.02 -8.79
C ASP A 85 11.02 10.16 -8.89
N LEU A 86 11.75 9.80 -7.84
CA LEU A 86 13.21 9.77 -7.82
C LEU A 86 13.78 8.87 -8.91
N ILE A 87 13.31 7.63 -9.01
CA ILE A 87 13.76 6.69 -10.05
C ILE A 87 13.42 7.22 -11.45
N THR A 88 12.22 7.77 -11.63
CA THR A 88 11.80 8.34 -12.91
C THR A 88 12.70 9.49 -13.34
N GLU A 89 13.02 10.40 -12.41
CA GLU A 89 13.89 11.54 -12.67
C GLU A 89 15.29 11.08 -13.12
N TYR A 90 15.90 10.15 -12.38
CA TYR A 90 17.20 9.59 -12.75
C TYR A 90 17.18 8.83 -14.08
N LEU A 91 16.10 8.12 -14.43
CA LEU A 91 16.02 7.37 -15.68
C LEU A 91 15.69 8.24 -16.90
N ILE A 92 15.05 9.40 -16.73
CA ILE A 92 14.66 10.27 -17.85
C ILE A 92 15.70 11.35 -18.10
N PHE A 93 16.23 11.97 -17.05
CA PHE A 93 17.13 13.13 -17.14
C PHE A 93 18.58 12.81 -16.80
N GLY A 94 18.84 11.64 -16.20
CA GLY A 94 20.19 11.14 -15.92
C GLY A 94 20.84 10.42 -17.08
#